data_AF-A0A4S8JIS6-F1
#
_entry.id   AF-A0A4S8JIS6-F1
#
_cell.length_a   1.000
_cell.length_b   1.000
_cell.length_c   1.000
_cell.angle_alpha   90.00
_cell.angle_beta   90.00
_cell.angle_gamma   90.00
#
_symmetry.space_group_name_H-M   'P 1'
#
loop_
_entity.id
_entity.type
_entity.pdbx_description
1 polymer ?
#
loop_
_entity_poly.entity_id
_entity_poly.type
_entity_poly.pdbx_seq_one_letter_code
_entity_poly.pdbx_strand_id
1 'polypeptide(L)'
;MAANFWTSSHYKQLLDPDKVDVVQRLDKEKGLTLEEFRLIKIHMSLQIWKLALYVKVRQRVIATAITYLRRVYTRKSMTEYDPRLVAPTCLYLASKVEESTVQARLLVFYIKKMYAGASSSDEKYRFEIKDILEMEMKVLEALDYYLVVFHPYRPLLQLLQDAGITDLTQVAWGLVNDTYKMDLILIHPPHMIALACIYIACVLKDKDLTTWFEELRVDMNIVKNISMEILEFFEYCRLDSKGNILIPEDRINAALNKVAAKP
;
A
#
# COMPACT_ATOMS: atom_id res chain seq x y z
N MET A 1 -11.07 -8.62 -17.53
CA MET A 1 -11.80 -7.87 -18.58
C MET A 1 -11.47 -6.37 -18.68
N ALA A 2 -10.45 -5.84 -17.99
CA ALA A 2 -9.87 -4.55 -18.35
C ALA A 2 -8.43 -4.79 -18.83
N ALA A 3 -8.25 -4.88 -20.15
CA ALA A 3 -6.90 -4.92 -20.75
C ALA A 3 -6.28 -3.51 -20.84
N ASN A 4 -7.09 -2.47 -20.68
CA ASN A 4 -6.71 -1.08 -20.85
C ASN A 4 -6.95 -0.29 -19.56
N PHE A 5 -5.92 0.41 -19.08
CA PHE A 5 -5.99 1.27 -17.90
C PHE A 5 -6.93 2.46 -18.12
N TRP A 6 -6.89 3.10 -19.28
CA TRP A 6 -7.59 4.37 -19.56
C TRP A 6 -9.12 4.25 -19.59
N THR A 7 -9.63 3.05 -19.85
CA THR A 7 -11.07 2.76 -19.80
C THR A 7 -11.50 2.05 -18.51
N SER A 8 -10.54 1.75 -17.63
CA SER A 8 -10.78 0.99 -16.42
C SER A 8 -11.46 1.82 -15.33
N SER A 9 -12.09 1.14 -14.37
CA SER A 9 -12.56 1.76 -13.14
C SER A 9 -11.42 2.37 -12.32
N HIS A 10 -10.21 1.80 -12.38
CA HIS A 10 -9.06 2.32 -11.66
C HIS A 10 -8.75 3.75 -12.08
N TYR A 11 -8.66 4.01 -13.39
CA TYR A 11 -8.39 5.36 -13.89
C TYR A 11 -9.46 6.37 -13.46
N LYS A 12 -10.74 5.98 -13.53
CA LYS A 12 -11.87 6.83 -13.13
C LYS A 12 -11.92 7.14 -11.63
N GLN A 13 -11.21 6.36 -10.81
CA GLN A 13 -11.19 6.47 -9.34
C GLN A 13 -9.87 7.06 -8.82
N LEU A 14 -9.01 7.57 -9.70
CA LEU A 14 -7.87 8.37 -9.25
C LEU A 14 -8.37 9.61 -8.52
N LEU A 15 -7.66 9.97 -7.45
CA LEU A 15 -8.02 11.04 -6.54
C LEU A 15 -7.06 12.22 -6.70
N ASP A 16 -7.59 13.42 -6.48
CA ASP A 16 -6.75 14.60 -6.29
C ASP A 16 -5.93 14.43 -4.99
N PRO A 17 -4.66 14.88 -4.94
CA PRO A 17 -3.80 14.73 -3.76
C PRO A 17 -4.46 15.19 -2.45
N ASP A 18 -5.19 16.32 -2.50
CA ASP A 18 -5.86 16.92 -1.34
C ASP A 18 -6.96 16.04 -0.74
N LYS A 19 -7.50 15.09 -1.51
CA LYS A 19 -8.60 14.21 -1.09
C LYS A 19 -8.11 12.91 -0.44
N VAL A 20 -6.81 12.61 -0.50
CA VAL A 20 -6.28 11.32 -0.03
C VAL A 20 -5.89 11.36 1.45
N ASP A 21 -5.39 12.50 1.91
CA ASP A 21 -4.94 12.70 3.29
C ASP A 21 -6.01 13.38 4.16
N VAL A 22 -7.22 12.84 4.10
CA VAL A 22 -8.36 13.32 4.88
C VAL A 22 -8.66 12.36 6.03
N VAL A 23 -8.50 12.85 7.26
CA VAL A 23 -8.98 12.14 8.46
C VAL A 23 -10.50 12.29 8.55
N GLN A 24 -11.20 11.16 8.64
CA GLN A 24 -12.66 11.14 8.73
C GLN A 24 -13.15 11.78 10.04
N ARG A 25 -14.39 12.30 10.04
CA ARG A 25 -14.97 13.01 11.18
C ARG A 25 -14.90 12.20 12.49
N LEU A 26 -15.29 10.93 12.44
CA LEU A 26 -15.27 10.04 13.61
C LEU A 26 -13.86 9.83 14.16
N ASP A 27 -12.85 9.75 13.29
CA ASP A 27 -11.45 9.61 13.71
C ASP A 27 -10.91 10.90 14.34
N LYS A 28 -11.33 12.07 13.82
CA LYS A 28 -11.04 13.37 14.43
C LYS A 28 -11.67 13.52 15.82
N GLU A 29 -12.91 13.07 15.99
CA GLU A 29 -13.61 13.07 17.29
C GLU A 29 -12.88 12.22 18.34
N LYS A 30 -12.18 11.17 17.91
CA LYS A 30 -11.29 10.38 18.78
C LYS A 30 -9.88 10.96 18.96
N GLY A 31 -9.60 12.13 18.38
CA GLY A 31 -8.31 12.80 18.49
C GLY A 31 -7.18 12.12 17.70
N LEU A 32 -7.51 11.41 16.60
CA LEU A 32 -6.49 10.99 15.64
C LEU A 32 -5.98 12.19 14.84
N THR A 33 -4.67 12.40 14.86
CA THR A 33 -4.03 13.39 14.00
C THR A 33 -3.79 12.82 12.60
N LEU A 34 -3.54 13.70 11.62
CA LEU A 34 -3.18 13.26 10.26
C LEU A 34 -1.89 12.43 10.24
N GLU A 35 -0.91 12.79 11.07
CA GLU A 35 0.34 12.02 11.20
C GLU A 35 0.06 10.62 11.73
N GLU A 36 -0.75 10.48 12.79
CA GLU A 36 -1.11 9.18 13.34
C GLU A 36 -1.86 8.32 12.32
N PHE A 37 -2.77 8.93 11.55
CA PHE A 37 -3.49 8.27 10.47
C PHE A 37 -2.54 7.73 9.40
N ARG A 38 -1.58 8.55 8.93
CA ARG A 38 -0.54 8.13 7.98
C ARG A 38 0.33 7.01 8.56
N LEU A 39 0.75 7.12 9.82
CA LEU A 39 1.54 6.09 10.50
C LEU A 39 0.79 4.76 10.60
N ILE A 40 -0.51 4.77 10.89
CA ILE A 40 -1.34 3.56 10.89
C ILE A 40 -1.39 2.94 9.49
N LYS A 41 -1.62 3.73 8.42
CA LYS A 41 -1.61 3.24 7.03
C LYS A 41 -0.29 2.54 6.68
N ILE A 42 0.85 3.15 7.03
CA ILE A 42 2.18 2.59 6.80
C ILE A 42 2.35 1.28 7.59
N HIS A 43 2.03 1.30 8.89
CA HIS A 43 2.15 0.12 9.75
C HIS A 43 1.31 -1.04 9.22
N MET A 44 0.06 -0.80 8.85
CA MET A 44 -0.83 -1.85 8.35
C MET A 44 -0.38 -2.38 6.98
N SER A 45 0.19 -1.53 6.13
CA SER A 45 0.82 -1.98 4.87
C SER A 45 1.99 -2.95 5.13
N LEU A 46 2.82 -2.66 6.16
CA LEU A 46 3.89 -3.56 6.58
C LEU A 46 3.36 -4.87 7.19
N GLN A 47 2.27 -4.82 7.95
CA GLN A 47 1.62 -6.03 8.48
C GLN A 47 1.05 -6.91 7.37
N ILE A 48 0.41 -6.32 6.35
CA ILE A 48 -0.06 -7.05 5.16
C ILE A 48 1.11 -7.74 4.48
N TRP A 49 2.22 -7.02 4.27
CA TRP A 49 3.42 -7.59 3.64
C TRP A 49 4.00 -8.76 4.44
N LYS A 50 4.16 -8.61 5.76
CA LYS A 50 4.65 -9.68 6.65
C LYS A 50 3.71 -10.90 6.63
N LEU A 51 2.39 -10.67 6.73
CA LEU A 51 1.39 -11.74 6.67
C LEU A 51 1.43 -12.47 5.34
N ALA A 52 1.54 -11.73 4.23
CA ALA A 52 1.64 -12.25 2.89
C ALA A 52 2.86 -13.17 2.68
N LEU A 53 4.00 -12.87 3.33
CA LEU A 53 5.15 -13.77 3.31
C LEU A 53 4.88 -15.10 4.00
N TYR A 54 4.16 -15.10 5.13
CA TYR A 54 3.79 -16.35 5.81
C TYR A 54 2.84 -17.22 4.97
N VAL A 55 1.87 -16.59 4.29
CA VAL A 55 0.94 -17.31 3.40
C VAL A 55 1.49 -17.54 1.98
N LYS A 56 2.72 -17.08 1.69
CA LYS A 56 3.45 -17.28 0.43
C LYS A 56 2.69 -16.83 -0.82
N VAL A 57 2.05 -15.66 -0.77
CA VAL A 57 1.37 -15.08 -1.95
C VAL A 57 2.34 -14.27 -2.83
N ARG A 58 1.96 -14.10 -4.10
CA ARG A 58 2.74 -13.31 -5.07
C ARG A 58 2.68 -11.81 -4.74
N GLN A 59 3.73 -11.07 -5.10
CA GLN A 59 3.82 -9.61 -4.86
C GLN A 59 2.60 -8.83 -5.37
N ARG A 60 2.03 -9.23 -6.51
CA ARG A 60 0.83 -8.61 -7.08
C ARG A 60 -0.37 -8.66 -6.13
N VAL A 61 -0.54 -9.76 -5.39
CA VAL A 61 -1.61 -9.92 -4.40
C VAL A 61 -1.41 -8.93 -3.25
N ILE A 62 -0.17 -8.76 -2.80
CA ILE A 62 0.21 -7.83 -1.74
C ILE A 62 -0.10 -6.39 -2.16
N ALA A 63 0.31 -6.00 -3.37
CA ALA A 63 0.04 -4.69 -3.94
C ALA A 63 -1.47 -4.40 -4.05
N THR A 64 -2.26 -5.37 -4.53
CA THR A 64 -3.73 -5.24 -4.59
C THR A 64 -4.33 -5.07 -3.19
N ALA A 65 -3.88 -5.87 -2.21
CA ALA A 65 -4.35 -5.78 -0.83
C ALA A 65 -4.07 -4.42 -0.18
N ILE A 66 -2.85 -3.90 -0.36
CA ILE A 66 -2.48 -2.58 0.16
C ILE A 66 -3.28 -1.48 -0.55
N THR A 67 -3.51 -1.61 -1.86
CA THR A 67 -4.34 -0.66 -2.60
C THR A 67 -5.78 -0.64 -2.08
N TYR A 68 -6.37 -1.79 -1.76
CA TYR A 68 -7.69 -1.86 -1.13
C TYR A 68 -7.71 -1.20 0.23
N LEU A 69 -6.72 -1.47 1.09
CA LEU A 69 -6.60 -0.83 2.40
C LEU A 69 -6.63 0.71 2.27
N ARG A 70 -5.85 1.24 1.34
CA ARG A 70 -5.77 2.69 1.08
C ARG A 70 -7.10 3.24 0.60
N ARG A 71 -7.74 2.59 -0.39
CA ARG A 71 -9.06 2.99 -0.91
C ARG A 71 -10.17 2.94 0.14
N VAL A 72 -10.15 1.97 1.05
CA VAL A 72 -11.14 1.90 2.14
C VAL A 72 -11.01 3.13 3.03
N TYR A 73 -9.79 3.51 3.42
CA TYR A 73 -9.57 4.62 4.35
C TYR A 73 -9.68 6.02 3.74
N THR A 74 -9.83 6.16 2.42
CA THR A 74 -10.27 7.45 1.85
C THR A 74 -11.76 7.71 2.06
N ARG A 75 -12.55 6.67 2.38
CA ARG A 75 -14.02 6.74 2.44
C ARG A 75 -14.59 6.35 3.81
N LYS A 76 -13.91 5.47 4.53
CA LYS A 76 -14.36 4.90 5.81
C LYS A 76 -13.41 5.31 6.93
N SER A 77 -13.97 5.43 8.12
CA SER A 77 -13.22 5.78 9.33
C SER A 77 -12.47 4.56 9.87
N MET A 78 -11.27 4.76 10.42
CA MET A 78 -10.50 3.70 11.10
C MET A 78 -11.22 3.20 12.37
N THR A 79 -12.00 4.05 13.00
CA THR A 79 -12.85 3.69 14.14
C THR A 79 -13.95 2.70 13.78
N GLU A 80 -14.61 2.91 12.63
CA GLU A 80 -15.69 2.04 12.16
C GLU A 80 -15.11 0.74 11.56
N TYR A 81 -14.02 0.88 10.81
CA TYR A 81 -13.34 -0.19 10.10
C TYR A 81 -11.96 -0.42 10.72
N ASP A 82 -11.91 -1.23 11.79
CA ASP A 82 -10.68 -1.50 12.55
C ASP A 82 -9.53 -1.96 11.64
N PRO A 83 -8.41 -1.21 11.57
CA PRO A 83 -7.28 -1.54 10.71
C PRO A 83 -6.66 -2.92 10.94
N ARG A 84 -6.75 -3.45 12.16
CA ARG A 84 -6.28 -4.81 12.48
C ARG A 84 -7.11 -5.87 11.78
N LEU A 85 -8.40 -5.62 11.53
CA LEU A 85 -9.29 -6.53 10.82
C LEU A 85 -9.35 -6.25 9.31
N VAL A 86 -9.30 -4.98 8.90
CA VAL A 86 -9.33 -4.60 7.48
C VAL A 86 -8.09 -5.11 6.76
N ALA A 87 -6.89 -4.97 7.34
CA ALA A 87 -5.64 -5.42 6.73
C ALA A 87 -5.64 -6.89 6.27
N PRO A 88 -5.91 -7.89 7.14
CA PRO A 88 -5.99 -9.29 6.73
C PRO A 88 -7.17 -9.56 5.78
N THR A 89 -8.27 -8.82 5.92
CA THR A 89 -9.44 -8.94 5.04
C THR A 89 -9.14 -8.46 3.62
N CYS A 90 -8.42 -7.35 3.46
CA CYS A 90 -7.94 -6.88 2.16
C CYS A 90 -7.02 -7.90 1.50
N LEU A 91 -6.13 -8.55 2.28
CA LEU A 91 -5.29 -9.63 1.78
C LEU A 91 -6.12 -10.84 1.34
N TYR A 92 -7.12 -11.24 2.13
CA TYR A 92 -8.04 -12.33 1.80
C TYR A 92 -8.79 -12.04 0.49
N LEU A 93 -9.41 -10.86 0.37
CA LEU A 93 -10.15 -10.45 -0.81
C LEU A 93 -9.25 -10.34 -2.05
N ALA A 94 -8.09 -9.70 -1.92
CA ALA A 94 -7.11 -9.59 -3.01
C ALA A 94 -6.63 -10.96 -3.50
N SER A 95 -6.46 -11.91 -2.59
CA SER A 95 -6.05 -13.29 -2.93
C SER A 95 -7.08 -13.98 -3.83
N LYS A 96 -8.38 -13.73 -3.62
CA LYS A 96 -9.46 -14.24 -4.49
C LYS A 96 -9.46 -13.56 -5.85
N VAL A 97 -9.33 -12.23 -5.88
CA VAL A 97 -9.37 -11.43 -7.11
C VAL A 97 -8.18 -11.73 -8.03
N GLU A 98 -7.00 -11.96 -7.45
CA GLU A 98 -5.76 -12.26 -8.18
C GLU A 98 -5.54 -13.77 -8.38
N GLU A 99 -6.58 -14.58 -8.19
CA GLU A 99 -6.58 -16.04 -8.42
C GLU A 99 -5.46 -16.79 -7.65
N SER A 100 -5.17 -16.33 -6.44
CA SER A 100 -4.20 -16.90 -5.51
C SER A 100 -4.95 -17.36 -4.26
N THR A 101 -5.55 -18.54 -4.29
CA THR A 101 -6.45 -19.01 -3.21
C THR A 101 -5.75 -19.09 -1.86
N VAL A 102 -6.08 -18.20 -0.92
CA VAL A 102 -5.66 -18.25 0.49
C VAL A 102 -6.85 -18.60 1.37
N GLN A 103 -6.67 -19.57 2.27
CA GLN A 103 -7.71 -19.94 3.23
C GLN A 103 -7.75 -18.93 4.40
N ALA A 104 -8.94 -18.45 4.77
CA ALA A 104 -9.12 -17.52 5.88
C ALA A 104 -8.56 -18.07 7.22
N ARG A 105 -8.64 -19.39 7.44
CA ARG A 105 -8.05 -20.06 8.60
C ARG A 105 -6.54 -19.82 8.74
N LEU A 106 -5.81 -19.82 7.62
CA LEU A 106 -4.36 -19.57 7.63
C LEU A 106 -4.07 -18.11 7.99
N LEU A 107 -4.87 -17.17 7.47
CA LEU A 107 -4.72 -15.75 7.80
C LEU A 107 -4.91 -15.51 9.31
N VAL A 108 -5.99 -16.05 9.90
CA VAL A 108 -6.24 -15.96 11.35
C VAL A 108 -5.13 -16.62 12.17
N PHE A 109 -4.61 -17.76 11.71
CA PHE A 109 -3.51 -18.44 12.40
C PHE A 109 -2.23 -17.60 12.41
N TYR A 110 -1.78 -17.12 11.25
CA TYR A 110 -0.53 -16.37 11.15
C TYR A 110 -0.62 -14.99 11.78
N ILE A 111 -1.75 -14.30 11.69
CA ILE A 111 -1.91 -13.01 12.35
C ILE A 111 -1.88 -13.15 13.87
N LYS A 112 -2.55 -14.17 14.44
CA LYS A 112 -2.45 -14.48 15.89
C LYS A 112 -1.01 -14.79 16.28
N LYS A 113 -0.29 -15.57 15.47
CA LYS A 113 1.14 -15.86 15.70
C LYS A 113 2.01 -14.59 15.66
N MET A 114 1.73 -13.66 14.76
CA MET A 114 2.46 -12.39 14.66
C MET A 114 2.24 -11.50 15.89
N TYR A 115 1.01 -11.44 16.40
CA TYR A 115 0.71 -10.66 17.61
C TYR A 115 1.20 -11.33 18.90
N ALA A 116 1.23 -12.67 18.96
CA ALA A 116 1.76 -13.41 20.11
C ALA A 116 3.27 -13.25 20.30
N GLY A 117 4.04 -13.07 19.22
CA GLY A 117 5.50 -12.89 19.27
C GLY A 117 5.99 -11.49 19.64
N ALA A 118 5.09 -10.49 19.71
CA ALA A 118 5.42 -9.07 19.83
C ALA A 118 5.26 -8.49 21.25
N SER A 119 5.43 -9.31 22.30
CA SER A 119 5.31 -9.01 23.74
C SER A 119 3.96 -9.38 24.37
N SER A 120 4.02 -10.38 25.27
CA SER A 120 3.24 -10.64 26.50
C SER A 120 1.89 -9.94 26.69
N SER A 121 1.03 -9.94 25.68
CA SER A 121 -0.37 -9.55 25.83
C SER A 121 -1.19 -10.39 24.86
N ASP A 122 -1.67 -11.52 25.38
CA ASP A 122 -2.47 -12.54 24.70
C ASP A 122 -3.80 -12.00 24.10
N GLU A 123 -4.05 -10.69 24.18
CA GLU A 123 -5.34 -10.04 23.87
C GLU A 123 -5.37 -9.17 22.59
N LYS A 124 -4.24 -8.93 21.89
CA LYS A 124 -4.23 -7.89 20.84
C LYS A 124 -5.00 -8.23 19.56
N TYR A 125 -5.14 -9.51 19.20
CA TYR A 125 -5.90 -9.94 18.02
C TYR A 125 -6.98 -10.97 18.39
N ARG A 126 -8.19 -10.46 18.60
CA ARG A 126 -9.36 -11.25 19.02
C ARG A 126 -10.22 -11.77 17.87
N PHE A 127 -9.93 -11.36 16.64
CA PHE A 127 -10.83 -11.64 15.52
C PHE A 127 -10.74 -13.09 15.06
N GLU A 128 -11.90 -13.63 14.70
CA GLU A 128 -12.10 -14.97 14.20
C GLU A 128 -12.37 -14.95 12.68
N ILE A 129 -12.51 -16.14 12.09
CA ILE A 129 -12.81 -16.29 10.66
C ILE A 129 -14.10 -15.56 10.30
N LYS A 130 -15.14 -15.63 11.15
CA LYS A 130 -16.43 -14.97 10.93
C LYS A 130 -16.29 -13.45 10.76
N ASP A 131 -15.40 -12.83 11.52
CA ASP A 131 -15.19 -11.37 11.48
C ASP A 131 -14.52 -10.95 10.18
N ILE A 132 -13.59 -11.77 9.65
CA ILE A 132 -12.98 -11.55 8.32
C ILE A 132 -14.04 -11.67 7.23
N LEU A 133 -14.93 -12.66 7.30
CA LEU A 133 -15.98 -12.85 6.30
C LEU A 133 -17.03 -11.73 6.34
N GLU A 134 -17.38 -11.23 7.52
CA GLU A 134 -18.28 -10.07 7.66
C GLU A 134 -17.60 -8.79 7.14
N MET A 135 -16.35 -8.55 7.53
CA MET A 135 -15.58 -7.39 7.09
C MET A 135 -15.35 -7.42 5.58
N GLU A 136 -15.22 -8.60 4.97
CA GLU A 136 -15.08 -8.73 3.51
C GLU A 136 -16.24 -8.06 2.78
N MET A 137 -17.48 -8.31 3.21
CA MET A 137 -18.65 -7.67 2.61
C MET A 137 -18.60 -6.14 2.77
N LYS A 138 -18.20 -5.66 3.95
CA LYS A 138 -18.04 -4.22 4.23
C LYS A 138 -16.94 -3.57 3.39
N VAL A 139 -15.84 -4.28 3.14
CA VAL A 139 -14.73 -3.82 2.28
C VAL A 139 -15.17 -3.79 0.82
N LEU A 140 -15.89 -4.80 0.34
CA LEU A 140 -16.46 -4.81 -1.02
C LEU A 140 -17.34 -3.59 -1.27
N GLU A 141 -18.23 -3.28 -0.33
CA GLU A 141 -19.10 -2.10 -0.38
C GLU A 141 -18.28 -0.80 -0.36
N ALA A 142 -17.31 -0.69 0.55
CA ALA A 142 -16.46 0.51 0.63
C ALA A 142 -15.65 0.78 -0.66
N LEU A 143 -15.31 -0.27 -1.41
CA LEU A 143 -14.61 -0.22 -2.69
C LEU A 143 -15.54 0.03 -3.90
N ASP A 144 -16.85 0.15 -3.70
CA ASP A 144 -17.89 0.11 -4.77
C ASP A 144 -17.69 -1.07 -5.72
N TYR A 145 -17.20 -2.20 -5.21
CA TYR A 145 -16.88 -3.39 -6.01
C TYR A 145 -15.85 -3.17 -7.13
N TYR A 146 -15.06 -2.08 -7.09
CA TYR A 146 -13.97 -1.83 -8.04
C TYR A 146 -12.70 -2.61 -7.68
N LEU A 147 -12.71 -3.89 -8.02
CA LEU A 147 -11.67 -4.85 -7.60
C LEU A 147 -10.44 -4.89 -8.52
N VAL A 148 -10.56 -4.51 -9.79
CA VAL A 148 -9.42 -4.56 -10.71
C VAL A 148 -8.44 -3.43 -10.43
N VAL A 149 -7.20 -3.79 -10.10
CA VAL A 149 -6.09 -2.84 -9.86
C VAL A 149 -5.00 -3.04 -10.90
N PHE A 150 -4.50 -1.93 -11.43
CA PHE A 150 -3.35 -1.89 -12.34
C PHE A 150 -2.14 -1.47 -11.53
N HIS A 151 -1.03 -2.19 -11.68
CA HIS A 151 0.16 -2.01 -10.85
C HIS A 151 1.37 -1.53 -11.67
N PRO A 152 2.32 -0.79 -11.07
CA PRO A 152 3.50 -0.28 -11.79
C PRO A 152 4.46 -1.38 -12.26
N TYR A 153 4.38 -2.60 -11.70
CA TYR A 153 5.31 -3.70 -12.03
C TYR A 153 5.35 -4.06 -13.51
N ARG A 154 4.18 -4.11 -14.18
CA ARG A 154 4.11 -4.45 -15.60
C ARG A 154 4.72 -3.36 -16.48
N PRO A 155 4.28 -2.07 -16.39
CA PRO A 155 4.90 -1.01 -17.18
C PRO A 155 6.38 -0.83 -16.81
N LEU A 156 6.79 -1.03 -15.56
CA LEU A 156 8.20 -0.97 -15.16
C LEU A 156 9.09 -1.91 -16.00
N LEU A 157 8.72 -3.18 -16.09
CA LEU A 157 9.50 -4.16 -16.86
C LEU A 157 9.53 -3.82 -18.35
N GLN A 158 8.41 -3.33 -18.90
CA GLN A 158 8.32 -2.94 -20.31
C GLN A 158 9.19 -1.71 -20.61
N LEU A 159 9.18 -0.71 -19.74
CA LEU A 159 9.97 0.51 -19.88
C LEU A 159 11.47 0.25 -19.71
N LEU A 160 11.87 -0.59 -18.75
CA LEU A 160 13.27 -0.99 -18.59
C LEU A 160 13.79 -1.78 -19.80
N GLN A 161 12.95 -2.66 -20.36
CA GLN A 161 13.28 -3.40 -21.57
C GLN A 161 13.42 -2.46 -22.78
N ASP A 162 12.53 -1.49 -22.92
CA ASP A 162 12.57 -0.46 -23.97
C ASP A 162 13.82 0.42 -23.87
N ALA A 163 14.19 0.82 -22.66
CA ALA A 163 15.45 1.54 -22.37
C ALA A 163 16.72 0.69 -22.59
N GLY A 164 16.59 -0.62 -22.87
CA GLY A 164 17.73 -1.53 -23.01
C GLY A 164 18.49 -1.80 -21.71
N ILE A 165 17.86 -1.56 -20.55
CA ILE A 165 18.51 -1.58 -19.24
C ILE A 165 17.95 -2.70 -18.37
N THR A 166 18.83 -3.63 -17.99
CA THR A 166 18.47 -4.76 -17.12
C THR A 166 19.05 -4.64 -15.71
N ASP A 167 20.14 -3.90 -15.53
CA ASP A 167 20.86 -3.75 -14.26
C ASP A 167 20.10 -2.88 -13.23
N LEU A 168 19.21 -1.99 -13.66
CA LEU A 168 18.34 -1.20 -12.77
C LEU A 168 17.11 -1.95 -12.26
N THR A 169 16.80 -3.13 -12.81
CA THR A 169 15.53 -3.84 -12.55
C THR A 169 15.29 -4.09 -11.07
N GLN A 170 16.28 -4.59 -10.34
CA GLN A 170 16.11 -4.91 -8.91
C GLN A 170 15.91 -3.66 -8.06
N VAL A 171 16.65 -2.59 -8.34
CA VAL A 171 16.55 -1.32 -7.60
C VAL A 171 15.19 -0.67 -7.85
N ALA A 172 14.81 -0.52 -9.12
CA ALA A 172 13.53 0.08 -9.49
C ALA A 172 12.34 -0.75 -9.00
N TRP A 173 12.44 -2.08 -9.01
CA TRP A 173 11.41 -2.96 -8.43
C TRP A 173 11.28 -2.78 -6.91
N GLY A 174 12.41 -2.64 -6.21
CA GLY A 174 12.45 -2.32 -4.78
C GLY A 174 11.72 -1.00 -4.49
N LEU A 175 12.05 0.06 -5.24
CA LEU A 175 11.40 1.36 -5.13
C LEU A 175 9.88 1.26 -5.38
N VAL A 176 9.44 0.51 -6.39
CA VAL A 176 8.01 0.28 -6.63
C VAL A 176 7.34 -0.38 -5.41
N ASN A 177 7.98 -1.35 -4.76
CA ASN A 177 7.42 -1.95 -3.54
C ASN A 177 7.28 -0.91 -2.41
N ASP A 178 8.23 0.02 -2.31
CA ASP A 178 8.20 1.07 -1.30
C ASP A 178 7.10 2.11 -1.56
N THR A 179 6.75 2.38 -2.83
CA THR A 179 5.63 3.29 -3.16
C THR A 179 4.29 2.83 -2.59
N TYR A 180 4.09 1.53 -2.33
CA TYR A 180 2.87 1.05 -1.68
C TYR A 180 2.79 1.41 -0.19
N LYS A 181 3.85 1.96 0.40
CA LYS A 181 3.83 2.56 1.74
C LYS A 181 3.32 4.01 1.72
N MET A 182 3.19 4.58 0.52
CA MET A 182 2.64 5.90 0.23
C MET A 182 1.29 5.78 -0.50
N ASP A 183 0.63 6.91 -0.74
CA ASP A 183 -0.67 6.93 -1.42
C ASP A 183 -0.61 7.16 -2.94
N LEU A 184 0.60 7.10 -3.52
CA LEU A 184 0.86 7.32 -4.94
C LEU A 184 -0.06 6.52 -5.88
N ILE A 185 -0.39 5.28 -5.53
CA ILE A 185 -1.26 4.41 -6.33
C ILE A 185 -2.70 4.91 -6.44
N LEU A 186 -3.13 5.81 -5.55
CA LEU A 186 -4.45 6.43 -5.58
C LEU A 186 -4.49 7.71 -6.43
N ILE A 187 -3.34 8.33 -6.66
CA ILE A 187 -3.21 9.66 -7.26
C ILE A 187 -2.73 9.54 -8.70
N HIS A 188 -1.73 8.69 -8.94
CA HIS A 188 -1.00 8.64 -10.19
C HIS A 188 -1.25 7.36 -10.98
N PRO A 189 -1.26 7.45 -12.33
CA PRO A 189 -1.24 6.27 -13.19
C PRO A 189 -0.03 5.36 -12.92
N PRO A 190 -0.17 4.03 -12.98
CA PRO A 190 0.92 3.11 -12.64
C PRO A 190 2.20 3.26 -13.47
N HIS A 191 2.09 3.69 -14.73
CA HIS A 191 3.28 3.93 -15.57
C HIS A 191 4.07 5.18 -15.14
N MET A 192 3.41 6.21 -14.60
CA MET A 192 4.08 7.40 -14.06
C MET A 192 4.88 7.07 -12.81
N ILE A 193 4.30 6.23 -11.93
CA ILE A 193 5.00 5.71 -10.74
C ILE A 193 6.22 4.88 -11.17
N ALA A 194 6.06 4.01 -12.18
CA ALA A 194 7.17 3.22 -12.71
C ALA A 194 8.31 4.10 -13.26
N LEU A 195 7.98 5.13 -14.05
CA LEU A 195 8.95 6.09 -14.57
C LEU A 195 9.69 6.84 -13.46
N ALA A 196 8.98 7.28 -12.42
CA ALA A 196 9.60 7.93 -11.27
C ALA A 196 10.56 7.00 -10.52
N CYS A 197 10.22 5.72 -10.37
CA CYS A 197 11.13 4.72 -9.79
C CYS A 197 12.35 4.45 -10.67
N ILE A 198 12.19 4.39 -12.00
CA ILE A 198 13.32 4.28 -12.94
C ILE A 198 14.22 5.51 -12.83
N TYR A 199 13.64 6.71 -12.80
CA TYR A 199 14.37 7.97 -12.69
C TYR A 199 15.24 8.01 -11.43
N ILE A 200 14.68 7.67 -10.26
CA ILE A 200 15.45 7.56 -9.02
C ILE A 200 16.54 6.49 -9.13
N ALA A 201 16.22 5.31 -9.68
CA ALA A 201 17.20 4.23 -9.83
C ALA A 201 18.38 4.62 -10.74
N CYS A 202 18.13 5.41 -11.79
CA CYS A 202 19.17 5.94 -12.66
C CYS A 202 20.13 6.84 -11.91
N VAL A 203 19.59 7.80 -11.14
CA VAL A 203 20.38 8.72 -10.32
C VAL A 203 21.20 7.96 -9.28
N LEU A 204 20.62 6.96 -8.61
CA LEU A 204 21.32 6.14 -7.60
C LEU A 204 22.44 5.27 -8.17
N LYS A 205 22.39 4.93 -9.46
CA LYS A 205 23.36 4.05 -10.13
C LYS A 205 24.25 4.78 -11.13
N ASP A 206 24.19 6.11 -11.14
CA ASP A 206 24.94 6.98 -12.05
C ASP A 206 24.77 6.55 -13.52
N LYS A 207 23.53 6.27 -13.92
CA LYS A 207 23.15 5.91 -15.29
C LYS A 207 22.53 7.10 -15.99
N ASP A 208 23.10 7.46 -17.13
CA ASP A 208 22.53 8.49 -18.00
C ASP A 208 21.46 7.87 -18.92
N LEU A 209 20.22 8.30 -18.71
CA LEU A 209 19.05 7.97 -19.54
C LEU A 209 18.34 9.23 -20.06
N THR A 210 19.01 10.37 -20.06
CA THR A 210 18.42 11.66 -20.46
C THR A 210 17.79 11.58 -21.85
N THR A 211 18.50 11.06 -22.83
CA THR A 211 18.00 10.88 -24.21
C THR A 211 16.76 10.00 -24.28
N TRP A 212 16.76 8.86 -23.59
CA TRP A 212 15.59 7.98 -23.54
C TRP A 212 14.38 8.66 -22.90
N PHE A 213 14.58 9.41 -21.80
CA PHE A 213 13.50 10.17 -21.17
C PHE A 213 12.96 11.29 -22.07
N GLU A 214 13.80 11.93 -22.88
CA GLU A 214 13.38 12.97 -23.84
C GLU A 214 12.55 12.40 -25.00
N GLU A 215 12.81 11.15 -25.39
CA GLU A 215 12.03 10.45 -26.43
C GLU A 215 10.63 10.05 -25.94
N LEU A 216 10.44 9.93 -24.62
CA LEU A 216 9.14 9.64 -24.03
C LEU A 216 8.20 10.85 -24.14
N ARG A 217 7.01 10.65 -24.70
CA ARG A 217 5.94 11.65 -24.74
C ARG A 217 5.20 11.76 -23.40
N VAL A 218 5.93 12.01 -22.33
CA VAL A 218 5.44 12.08 -20.95
C VAL A 218 5.85 13.40 -20.31
N ASP A 219 4.99 13.95 -19.46
CA ASP A 219 5.33 15.14 -18.68
C ASP A 219 6.34 14.82 -17.57
N MET A 220 7.59 15.20 -17.81
CA MET A 220 8.69 15.00 -16.86
C MET A 220 8.54 15.80 -15.56
N ASN A 221 7.74 16.86 -15.54
CA ASN A 221 7.46 17.58 -14.29
C ASN A 221 6.67 16.70 -13.32
N ILE A 222 5.71 15.92 -13.83
CA ILE A 222 4.94 14.97 -13.01
C ILE A 222 5.86 13.86 -12.52
N VAL A 223 6.71 13.31 -13.37
CA VAL A 223 7.70 12.27 -12.97
C VAL A 223 8.60 12.80 -11.86
N LYS A 224 9.14 14.01 -12.02
CA LYS A 224 9.97 14.67 -11.01
C LYS A 224 9.21 14.88 -9.69
N ASN A 225 7.97 15.33 -9.73
CA ASN A 225 7.17 15.54 -8.52
C ASN A 225 6.94 14.23 -7.76
N ILE A 226 6.59 13.15 -8.47
CA ILE A 226 6.44 11.81 -7.87
C ILE A 226 7.79 11.35 -7.27
N SER A 227 8.90 11.57 -7.98
CA SER A 227 10.23 11.21 -7.47
C SER A 227 10.59 11.98 -6.20
N MET A 228 10.28 13.28 -6.14
CA MET A 228 10.48 14.09 -4.93
C MET A 228 9.64 13.58 -3.76
N GLU A 229 8.35 13.27 -3.98
CA GLU A 229 7.48 12.71 -2.92
C GLU A 229 8.03 11.38 -2.38
N ILE A 230 8.57 10.53 -3.26
CA ILE A 230 9.22 9.27 -2.85
C ILE A 230 10.44 9.54 -1.97
N LEU A 231 11.29 10.50 -2.35
CA LEU A 231 12.49 10.85 -1.60
C LEU A 231 12.15 11.51 -0.25
N GLU A 232 11.19 12.43 -0.22
CA GLU A 232 10.67 13.06 1.00
C GLU A 232 10.13 12.01 1.98
N PHE A 233 9.44 10.98 1.47
CA PHE A 233 9.01 9.87 2.30
C PHE A 233 10.18 9.10 2.93
N PHE A 234 11.27 8.87 2.18
CA PHE A 234 12.48 8.23 2.72
C PHE A 234 13.19 9.08 3.76
N GLU A 235 13.17 10.41 3.63
CA GLU A 235 13.70 11.32 4.66
C GLU A 235 12.82 11.33 5.91
N TYR A 236 11.50 11.32 5.73
CA TYR A 236 10.53 11.30 6.82
C TYR A 236 10.58 9.99 7.62
N CYS A 237 10.66 8.86 6.93
CA CYS A 237 10.75 7.54 7.55
C CYS A 237 12.19 7.26 7.98
N ARG A 238 12.54 7.48 9.26
CA ARG A 238 13.84 7.06 9.81
C ARG A 238 14.13 5.60 9.42
N LEU A 239 15.13 5.39 8.58
CA LEU A 239 15.53 4.06 8.12
C LEU A 239 16.50 3.42 9.13
N ASP A 240 16.36 2.13 9.39
CA ASP A 240 17.39 1.36 10.09
C ASP A 240 18.63 1.18 9.21
N SER A 241 19.71 0.65 9.78
CA SER A 241 20.95 0.33 9.07
C SER A 241 20.78 -0.73 7.97
N LYS A 242 19.59 -1.31 7.81
CA LYS A 242 19.19 -2.27 6.75
C LYS A 242 18.17 -1.68 5.77
N GLY A 243 17.83 -0.39 5.87
CA GLY A 243 16.87 0.29 5.00
C GLY A 243 15.38 0.05 5.34
N ASN A 244 15.05 -0.51 6.51
CA ASN A 244 13.67 -0.68 6.95
C ASN A 244 13.18 0.56 7.71
N ILE A 245 11.90 0.87 7.56
CA ILE A 245 11.27 1.96 8.28
C ILE A 245 11.22 1.63 9.78
N LEU A 246 11.92 2.42 10.60
CA LEU A 246 11.80 2.43 12.05
C LEU A 246 10.59 3.27 12.44
N ILE A 247 9.45 2.61 12.62
CA ILE A 247 8.30 3.27 13.23
C ILE A 247 8.34 2.99 14.74
N PRO A 248 8.39 4.01 15.61
CA PRO A 248 8.33 3.81 17.05
C PRO A 248 7.05 3.06 17.42
N GLU A 249 7.18 1.83 17.93
CA GLU A 249 6.04 0.96 18.26
C GLU A 249 5.10 1.62 19.29
N ASP A 250 5.64 2.43 20.20
CA ASP A 250 4.86 3.15 21.20
C ASP A 250 3.89 4.17 20.58
N ARG A 251 4.34 4.91 19.55
CA ARG A 251 3.48 5.87 18.82
C ARG A 251 2.37 5.14 18.08
N ILE A 252 2.68 4.00 17.45
CA ILE A 252 1.68 3.19 16.75
C ILE A 252 0.67 2.60 17.73
N ASN A 253 1.14 2.02 18.84
CA ASN A 253 0.28 1.43 19.85
C ASN A 253 -0.65 2.48 20.46
N ALA A 254 -0.14 3.68 20.75
CA ALA A 254 -0.95 4.81 21.22
C ALA A 254 -2.02 5.19 20.19
N ALA A 255 -1.65 5.35 18.92
CA ALA A 255 -2.60 5.69 17.85
C ALA A 255 -3.66 4.59 17.64
N LEU A 256 -3.27 3.31 17.65
CA LEU A 256 -4.21 2.19 17.53
C LEU A 256 -5.12 2.05 18.75
N ASN A 257 -4.65 2.41 19.95
CA ASN A 257 -5.48 2.40 21.15
C ASN A 257 -6.56 3.49 21.09
N LYS A 258 -6.28 4.65 20.50
CA LYS A 258 -7.32 5.68 20.23
C LYS A 258 -8.44 5.12 19.33
N VAL A 259 -8.07 4.35 18.31
CA VAL A 259 -9.04 3.71 17.41
C VAL A 259 -9.88 2.67 18.15
N ALA A 260 -9.23 1.83 18.98
CA ALA A 260 -9.86 0.71 19.69
C ALA A 260 -10.68 1.11 20.93
N ALA A 261 -10.45 2.28 21.51
CA ALA A 261 -11.23 2.78 22.66
C ALA A 261 -12.71 2.89 22.25
N LYS A 262 -13.60 2.16 22.94
CA LYS A 262 -15.05 2.38 22.78
C LYS A 262 -15.40 3.79 23.32
N PRO A 263 -16.39 4.47 22.72
CA PRO A 263 -16.90 5.73 23.27
C PRO A 263 -17.41 5.54 24.70
#